data_AF-A0A1Y3BWM3-F1
#
_entry.id   AF-A0A1Y3BWM3-F1
#
_cell.length_a   1.000
_cell.length_b   1.000
_cell.length_c   1.000
_cell.angle_alpha   90.00
_cell.angle_beta   90.00
_cell.angle_gamma   90.00
#
_symmetry.space_group_name_H-M   'P 1'
#
loop_
_entity.id
_entity.type
_entity.pdbx_description
1 polymer ?
#
loop_
_entity_poly.entity_id
_entity_poly.type
_entity_poly.pdbx_seq_one_letter_code
_entity_poly.pdbx_strand_id
1 'polypeptide(L)'
;MSISEIYSSIRKICDKVDKDNDDSSCFSKATSQLDFILTNNLNLNQDFSQSFIPAFEHEMMRTKKSLDDAQRFRQFFTYCMVANIIKENEKILSLDKLKQFKKLKKQFNRKFKSDYGNDDRQSSMEKCLDVKIDNRVRIKKIQCDRYDFQTNSDIAANTEILSEQPMIISFTADFLHDYCHNCRKKVTNTFWPCFNCTEVVFCTKKCAEQAFYAFHQHECGLLTMMRDKLGNQSTTVYRDFIQLPNLNLTIHRDEFQTFSLQSCLEQLEQTNQGLELAKANQWFFISQRELYQRIVRRKPLRRSVELCNAIILFMIYCYKMNVDVKQFEKKDLIEIIEHFAISFVRTQLNEYSWQQKEHQERQQIASFQCLFGSHINHECEPNAEWTFDGKKFVVKTVKNIAANESITITYGVPKEYSLLKRQRYLQNLYIMCACSRCLDETRNSCFAIRCENCNGPIPYDMNEFPNDWCMICERKYESPSIMTLVQKQFKTLQQSIRLIAGIV
;
A
#
# COMPACT_ATOMS: atom_id res chain seq x y z
N MET A 1 -20.27 -19.34 -13.23
CA MET A 1 -19.95 -18.28 -12.26
C MET A 1 -20.79 -17.01 -12.31
N SER A 2 -22.07 -17.20 -12.07
CA SER A 2 -22.83 -16.24 -11.28
C SER A 2 -22.02 -15.82 -10.04
N ILE A 3 -22.29 -14.63 -9.51
CA ILE A 3 -21.68 -14.14 -8.27
C ILE A 3 -21.78 -15.17 -7.12
N SER A 4 -22.80 -16.04 -7.13
CA SER A 4 -22.94 -17.15 -6.16
C SER A 4 -21.88 -18.25 -6.29
N GLU A 5 -21.31 -18.48 -7.46
CA GLU A 5 -20.23 -19.47 -7.62
C GLU A 5 -18.86 -18.86 -7.32
N ILE A 6 -18.70 -17.54 -7.55
CA ILE A 6 -17.52 -16.78 -7.09
C ILE A 6 -17.56 -16.78 -5.56
N TYR A 7 -18.72 -16.53 -4.98
CA TYR A 7 -19.00 -16.67 -3.56
C TYR A 7 -18.76 -18.10 -3.04
N SER A 8 -19.25 -19.16 -3.71
CA SER A 8 -18.99 -20.56 -3.31
C SER A 8 -17.50 -20.91 -3.35
N SER A 9 -16.76 -20.37 -4.32
CA SER A 9 -15.32 -20.60 -4.48
C SER A 9 -14.49 -19.81 -3.48
N ILE A 10 -14.81 -18.52 -3.26
CA ILE A 10 -14.17 -17.69 -2.24
C ILE A 10 -14.47 -18.26 -0.86
N ARG A 11 -15.72 -18.67 -0.58
CA ARG A 11 -16.10 -19.33 0.67
C ARG A 11 -15.32 -20.62 0.87
N LYS A 12 -15.21 -21.49 -0.14
CA LYS A 12 -14.34 -22.69 -0.08
C LYS A 12 -12.85 -22.36 0.12
N ILE A 13 -12.34 -21.26 -0.45
CA ILE A 13 -10.95 -20.83 -0.25
C ILE A 13 -10.76 -20.30 1.18
N CYS A 14 -11.65 -19.43 1.66
CA CYS A 14 -11.64 -18.91 3.03
C CYS A 14 -11.78 -20.05 4.06
N ASP A 15 -12.74 -20.96 3.86
CA ASP A 15 -12.96 -22.17 4.68
C ASP A 15 -11.73 -23.09 4.70
N LYS A 16 -10.91 -23.10 3.63
CA LYS A 16 -9.70 -23.93 3.53
C LYS A 16 -8.47 -23.23 4.11
N VAL A 17 -8.43 -21.91 4.04
CA VAL A 17 -7.35 -21.04 4.53
C VAL A 17 -7.42 -20.85 6.04
N ASP A 18 -8.62 -20.80 6.61
CA ASP A 18 -8.83 -20.67 8.06
C ASP A 18 -8.66 -22.00 8.80
N LYS A 19 -8.87 -23.14 8.13
CA LYS A 19 -8.47 -24.46 8.66
C LYS A 19 -6.96 -24.56 8.93
N ASP A 20 -6.16 -23.76 8.24
CA ASP A 20 -4.70 -23.73 8.38
C ASP A 20 -4.19 -22.58 9.29
N ASN A 21 -5.02 -21.61 9.68
CA ASN A 21 -4.58 -20.37 10.37
C ASN A 21 -5.30 -19.97 11.68
N ASP A 22 -6.33 -20.71 12.13
CA ASP A 22 -6.97 -20.57 13.46
C ASP A 22 -7.52 -19.16 13.83
N ASP A 23 -7.76 -18.26 12.86
CA ASP A 23 -8.19 -16.86 13.09
C ASP A 23 -9.68 -16.62 12.78
N SER A 24 -10.56 -17.06 13.68
CA SER A 24 -12.02 -16.95 13.56
C SER A 24 -12.58 -15.52 13.44
N SER A 25 -11.81 -14.51 13.87
CA SER A 25 -12.20 -13.09 13.80
C SER A 25 -12.16 -12.55 12.36
N CYS A 26 -11.17 -13.01 11.59
CA CYS A 26 -10.98 -12.67 10.19
C CYS A 26 -12.13 -13.22 9.34
N PHE A 27 -12.56 -14.47 9.61
CA PHE A 27 -13.71 -15.10 8.99
C PHE A 27 -15.00 -14.32 9.26
N SER A 28 -15.32 -13.96 10.51
CA SER A 28 -16.53 -13.20 10.83
C SER A 28 -16.58 -11.85 10.11
N LYS A 29 -15.43 -11.16 9.98
CA LYS A 29 -15.33 -9.89 9.26
C LYS A 29 -15.46 -10.07 7.74
N ALA A 30 -14.79 -11.08 7.16
CA ALA A 30 -14.91 -11.41 5.75
C ALA A 30 -16.32 -11.89 5.39
N THR A 31 -16.93 -12.74 6.23
CA THR A 31 -18.33 -13.16 6.14
C THR A 31 -19.27 -11.97 6.31
N SER A 32 -19.03 -11.03 7.22
CA SER A 32 -19.83 -9.80 7.31
C SER A 32 -19.69 -8.91 6.07
N GLN A 33 -18.50 -8.81 5.46
CA GLN A 33 -18.27 -8.08 4.21
C GLN A 33 -18.92 -8.80 3.01
N LEU A 34 -18.84 -10.13 2.96
CA LEU A 34 -19.45 -10.98 1.93
C LEU A 34 -20.98 -11.07 2.11
N ASP A 35 -21.48 -11.16 3.33
CA ASP A 35 -22.90 -11.12 3.66
C ASP A 35 -23.43 -9.70 3.45
N PHE A 36 -22.63 -8.65 3.63
CA PHE A 36 -22.96 -7.30 3.19
C PHE A 36 -23.04 -7.23 1.65
N ILE A 37 -22.11 -7.83 0.91
CA ILE A 37 -22.19 -7.97 -0.56
C ILE A 37 -23.48 -8.73 -0.98
N LEU A 38 -23.82 -9.81 -0.28
CA LEU A 38 -25.00 -10.65 -0.57
C LEU A 38 -26.34 -10.02 -0.14
N THR A 39 -26.39 -9.37 1.01
CA THR A 39 -27.59 -8.69 1.55
C THR A 39 -27.93 -7.43 0.74
N ASN A 40 -26.99 -6.93 -0.06
CA ASN A 40 -27.13 -5.68 -0.83
C ASN A 40 -27.09 -5.84 -2.38
N ASN A 41 -27.16 -7.07 -2.91
CA ASN A 41 -27.40 -7.41 -4.34
C ASN A 41 -26.66 -6.57 -5.42
N LEU A 42 -25.36 -6.84 -5.63
CA LEU A 42 -24.50 -6.19 -6.62
C LEU A 42 -24.51 -6.91 -8.00
N ASN A 43 -24.65 -6.20 -9.13
CA ASN A 43 -24.50 -6.77 -10.50
C ASN A 43 -23.15 -6.39 -11.10
N LEU A 44 -22.46 -7.38 -11.63
CA LEU A 44 -21.43 -7.17 -12.65
C LEU A 44 -22.12 -7.32 -14.01
N ASN A 45 -21.70 -6.51 -14.99
CA ASN A 45 -22.26 -6.55 -16.34
C ASN A 45 -22.47 -7.99 -16.82
N GLN A 46 -23.56 -8.22 -17.57
CA GLN A 46 -23.95 -9.52 -18.14
C GLN A 46 -22.81 -10.21 -18.90
N ASP A 47 -21.85 -9.39 -19.32
CA ASP A 47 -20.60 -9.75 -19.94
C ASP A 47 -19.58 -10.44 -18.99
N PHE A 48 -19.34 -9.96 -17.76
CA PHE A 48 -18.46 -10.64 -16.80
C PHE A 48 -18.84 -12.10 -16.60
N SER A 49 -20.14 -12.34 -16.60
CA SER A 49 -20.75 -13.65 -16.38
C SER A 49 -20.68 -14.60 -17.60
N GLN A 50 -20.18 -14.24 -18.77
CA GLN A 50 -20.15 -15.20 -19.89
C GLN A 50 -18.77 -15.76 -20.19
N SER A 51 -17.70 -15.03 -19.87
CA SER A 51 -16.33 -15.43 -20.17
C SER A 51 -15.59 -16.03 -18.96
N PHE A 52 -15.83 -15.49 -17.76
CA PHE A 52 -15.16 -15.97 -16.54
C PHE A 52 -15.76 -17.30 -16.03
N ILE A 53 -17.06 -17.48 -16.25
CA ILE A 53 -17.83 -18.66 -15.84
C ILE A 53 -17.25 -19.97 -16.39
N PRO A 54 -17.09 -20.15 -17.72
CA PRO A 54 -16.77 -21.45 -18.29
C PRO A 54 -15.29 -21.80 -18.10
N ALA A 55 -14.40 -20.81 -18.09
CA ALA A 55 -12.98 -20.97 -17.82
C ALA A 55 -12.72 -21.38 -16.35
N PHE A 56 -13.58 -20.94 -15.44
CA PHE A 56 -13.50 -21.36 -14.05
C PHE A 56 -14.13 -22.74 -13.83
N GLU A 57 -15.26 -23.03 -14.49
CA GLU A 57 -15.90 -24.34 -14.54
C GLU A 57 -15.01 -25.44 -15.15
N HIS A 58 -14.27 -25.16 -16.22
CA HIS A 58 -13.35 -26.12 -16.86
C HIS A 58 -12.23 -26.59 -15.92
N GLU A 59 -11.67 -25.65 -15.14
CA GLU A 59 -10.65 -25.96 -14.12
C GLU A 59 -11.23 -26.67 -12.89
N MET A 60 -12.51 -26.41 -12.57
CA MET A 60 -13.26 -27.05 -11.49
C MET A 60 -13.76 -28.46 -11.86
N MET A 61 -14.12 -28.72 -13.12
CA MET A 61 -14.56 -30.03 -13.63
C MET A 61 -13.42 -31.06 -13.61
N ARG A 62 -12.17 -30.59 -13.65
CA ARG A 62 -10.97 -31.39 -13.32
C ARG A 62 -10.97 -31.90 -11.86
N THR A 63 -11.83 -31.35 -10.99
CA THR A 63 -11.91 -31.66 -9.54
C THR A 63 -13.27 -32.17 -9.03
N LYS A 64 -14.22 -32.50 -9.94
CA LYS A 64 -15.52 -33.19 -9.72
C LYS A 64 -16.40 -32.67 -8.56
N LYS A 65 -17.54 -32.00 -8.85
CA LYS A 65 -18.78 -32.03 -8.03
C LYS A 65 -20.01 -31.39 -8.71
N SER A 66 -21.21 -31.84 -8.31
CA SER A 66 -22.45 -31.99 -9.10
C SER A 66 -23.49 -30.86 -9.03
N LEU A 67 -24.45 -30.96 -9.96
CA LEU A 67 -25.37 -29.99 -10.57
C LEU A 67 -26.59 -29.45 -9.78
N ASP A 68 -26.77 -29.79 -8.49
CA ASP A 68 -28.10 -29.63 -7.84
C ASP A 68 -28.40 -28.23 -7.28
N ASP A 69 -27.38 -27.36 -7.15
CA ASP A 69 -27.53 -26.00 -6.60
C ASP A 69 -28.06 -24.98 -7.64
N ALA A 70 -28.17 -25.37 -8.90
CA ALA A 70 -28.51 -24.50 -10.04
C ALA A 70 -29.99 -24.06 -10.08
N GLN A 71 -30.88 -24.69 -9.32
CA GLN A 71 -32.33 -24.45 -9.45
C GLN A 71 -32.90 -23.32 -8.59
N ARG A 72 -32.18 -22.85 -7.55
CA ARG A 72 -32.66 -21.73 -6.71
C ARG A 72 -32.35 -20.33 -7.28
N PHE A 73 -31.88 -20.28 -8.53
CA PHE A 73 -31.13 -19.15 -9.10
C PHE A 73 -31.95 -18.13 -9.91
N ARG A 74 -33.28 -18.19 -9.88
CA ARG A 74 -34.11 -17.32 -10.72
C ARG A 74 -35.06 -16.49 -9.88
N GLN A 75 -34.58 -15.36 -9.35
CA GLN A 75 -35.31 -14.08 -9.35
C GLN A 75 -34.57 -12.95 -8.60
N PHE A 76 -34.37 -11.84 -9.32
CA PHE A 76 -34.61 -10.46 -8.83
C PHE A 76 -33.52 -9.74 -8.01
N PHE A 77 -32.62 -9.09 -8.75
CA PHE A 77 -32.47 -7.62 -8.85
C PHE A 77 -31.12 -7.03 -8.49
N THR A 78 -30.58 -6.35 -9.49
CA THR A 78 -29.17 -6.10 -9.60
C THR A 78 -28.92 -4.64 -9.99
N TYR A 79 -29.49 -3.73 -9.20
CA TYR A 79 -29.38 -2.29 -9.46
C TYR A 79 -29.17 -1.47 -8.17
N CYS A 80 -29.19 -2.07 -6.98
CA CYS A 80 -29.51 -1.32 -5.77
C CYS A 80 -28.32 -0.72 -5.01
N MET A 81 -27.11 -1.30 -4.99
CA MET A 81 -26.03 -0.73 -4.16
C MET A 81 -25.39 0.53 -4.80
N VAL A 82 -25.00 0.47 -6.08
CA VAL A 82 -24.49 1.65 -6.81
C VAL A 82 -25.59 2.71 -6.95
N ALA A 83 -26.86 2.31 -7.17
CA ALA A 83 -27.96 3.27 -7.25
C ALA A 83 -28.37 3.86 -5.90
N ASN A 84 -28.26 3.16 -4.77
CA ASN A 84 -28.52 3.74 -3.44
C ASN A 84 -27.39 4.67 -2.98
N ILE A 85 -26.12 4.32 -3.25
CA ILE A 85 -24.97 5.21 -3.02
C ILE A 85 -25.10 6.48 -3.88
N ILE A 86 -25.52 6.35 -5.15
CA ILE A 86 -25.85 7.49 -6.01
C ILE A 86 -27.06 8.24 -5.47
N LYS A 87 -28.13 7.59 -4.99
CA LYS A 87 -29.31 8.26 -4.42
C LYS A 87 -29.00 9.03 -3.14
N GLU A 88 -28.11 8.54 -2.28
CA GLU A 88 -27.65 9.27 -1.09
C GLU A 88 -26.70 10.41 -1.46
N ASN A 89 -25.80 10.22 -2.42
CA ASN A 89 -24.99 11.29 -2.98
C ASN A 89 -25.83 12.35 -3.75
N GLU A 90 -26.92 11.94 -4.41
CA GLU A 90 -27.91 12.82 -5.06
C GLU A 90 -28.81 13.55 -4.04
N LYS A 91 -29.08 12.96 -2.87
CA LYS A 91 -29.72 13.68 -1.76
C LYS A 91 -28.81 14.77 -1.19
N ILE A 92 -27.50 14.51 -1.13
CA ILE A 92 -26.47 15.47 -0.72
C ILE A 92 -26.26 16.57 -1.79
N LEU A 93 -26.45 16.23 -3.07
CA LEU A 93 -26.41 17.14 -4.21
C LEU A 93 -27.83 17.50 -4.66
N SER A 94 -28.49 18.39 -3.91
CA SER A 94 -29.82 18.93 -4.24
C SER A 94 -30.08 19.04 -5.75
N LEU A 95 -31.29 18.69 -6.22
CA LEU A 95 -31.72 18.80 -7.63
C LEU A 95 -31.37 20.15 -8.29
N ASP A 96 -31.28 21.23 -7.51
CA ASP A 96 -30.86 22.55 -7.97
C ASP A 96 -29.37 22.66 -8.33
N LYS A 97 -28.48 21.91 -7.65
CA LYS A 97 -27.05 21.77 -7.99
C LYS A 97 -26.85 20.96 -9.27
N LEU A 98 -27.65 19.90 -9.49
CA LEU A 98 -27.66 19.14 -10.74
C LEU A 98 -28.17 19.96 -11.94
N LYS A 99 -29.18 20.82 -11.72
CA LYS A 99 -29.63 21.80 -12.72
C LYS A 99 -28.58 22.87 -12.98
N GLN A 100 -27.93 23.41 -11.95
CA GLN A 100 -26.77 24.31 -12.08
C GLN A 100 -25.63 23.63 -12.86
N PHE A 101 -25.32 22.36 -12.60
CA PHE A 101 -24.29 21.62 -13.31
C PHE A 101 -24.61 21.40 -14.79
N LYS A 102 -25.86 21.04 -15.14
CA LYS A 102 -26.30 20.98 -16.55
C LYS A 102 -26.26 22.35 -17.24
N LYS A 103 -26.54 23.43 -16.50
CA LYS A 103 -26.46 24.82 -16.98
C LYS A 103 -24.99 25.26 -17.17
N LEU A 104 -24.11 24.92 -16.24
CA LEU A 104 -22.66 25.16 -16.28
C LEU A 104 -21.97 24.32 -17.36
N LYS A 105 -22.34 23.06 -17.55
CA LYS A 105 -21.85 22.20 -18.65
C LYS A 105 -22.24 22.76 -20.04
N LYS A 106 -23.44 23.34 -20.16
CA LYS A 106 -23.85 24.11 -21.36
C LYS A 106 -23.10 25.43 -21.51
N GLN A 107 -22.70 26.09 -20.41
CA GLN A 107 -21.87 27.29 -20.43
C GLN A 107 -20.40 26.99 -20.71
N PHE A 108 -19.84 25.87 -20.26
CA PHE A 108 -18.48 25.40 -20.55
C PHE A 108 -18.27 25.12 -22.06
N ASN A 109 -19.30 24.64 -22.75
CA ASN A 109 -19.26 24.42 -24.20
C ASN A 109 -19.47 25.69 -25.03
N ARG A 110 -19.90 26.80 -24.42
CA ARG A 110 -19.97 28.11 -25.07
C ARG A 110 -18.73 28.88 -24.65
N LYS A 111 -17.76 29.08 -25.56
CA LYS A 111 -16.59 29.95 -25.35
C LYS A 111 -17.00 31.21 -24.58
N PHE A 112 -16.72 31.24 -23.27
CA PHE A 112 -16.81 32.46 -22.48
C PHE A 112 -15.48 33.18 -22.65
N LYS A 113 -15.47 34.21 -23.50
CA LYS A 113 -14.57 35.34 -23.30
C LYS A 113 -15.06 36.03 -22.03
N SER A 114 -14.21 36.14 -21.01
CA SER A 114 -14.51 36.96 -19.83
C SER A 114 -13.34 37.88 -19.53
N ASP A 115 -13.67 39.15 -19.30
CA ASP A 115 -12.81 40.25 -18.86
C ASP A 115 -12.30 40.10 -17.40
N TYR A 116 -11.89 38.90 -17.01
CA TYR A 116 -11.05 38.71 -15.82
C TYR A 116 -9.61 38.68 -16.31
N GLY A 117 -8.80 39.61 -15.78
CA GLY A 117 -7.45 39.90 -16.28
C GLY A 117 -6.62 38.66 -16.59
N ASN A 118 -5.80 38.76 -17.63
CA ASN A 118 -4.85 37.73 -18.05
C ASN A 118 -4.07 37.20 -16.84
N ASP A 119 -4.43 36.02 -16.34
CA ASP A 119 -3.55 35.25 -15.46
C ASP A 119 -2.60 34.47 -16.36
N ASP A 120 -1.44 35.09 -16.64
CA ASP A 120 -0.34 34.61 -17.47
C ASP A 120 0.38 33.38 -16.89
N ARG A 121 -0.35 32.43 -16.30
CA ARG A 121 0.16 31.14 -15.85
C ARG A 121 -0.64 30.00 -16.44
N GLN A 122 -0.57 29.90 -17.78
CA GLN A 122 -0.64 28.61 -18.47
C GLN A 122 0.39 27.68 -17.82
N SER A 123 -0.04 26.84 -16.87
CA SER A 123 0.75 25.68 -16.48
C SER A 123 0.08 24.49 -17.12
N SER A 124 0.79 23.89 -18.07
CA SER A 124 0.55 22.53 -18.52
C SER A 124 0.44 21.59 -17.32
N MET A 125 -0.23 20.45 -17.52
CA MET A 125 -0.08 19.29 -16.63
C MET A 125 1.40 19.10 -16.29
N GLU A 126 1.74 18.87 -15.02
CA GLU A 126 3.13 18.68 -14.60
C GLU A 126 3.71 17.50 -15.40
N LYS A 127 4.75 17.78 -16.19
CA LYS A 127 5.40 16.77 -17.04
C LYS A 127 6.40 15.91 -16.26
N CYS A 128 6.82 16.41 -15.10
CA CYS A 128 7.81 15.78 -14.23
C CYS A 128 7.29 15.73 -12.79
N LEU A 129 7.64 14.66 -12.09
CA LEU A 129 7.59 14.53 -10.65
C LEU A 129 8.78 15.30 -10.04
N ASP A 130 8.48 16.19 -9.09
CA ASP A 130 9.50 16.94 -8.35
C ASP A 130 10.24 16.01 -7.39
N VAL A 131 11.44 15.58 -7.78
CA VAL A 131 12.35 14.73 -7.01
C VAL A 131 13.77 15.27 -7.14
N LYS A 132 14.50 15.26 -6.02
CA LYS A 132 15.93 15.55 -5.96
C LYS A 132 16.62 14.57 -5.03
N ILE A 133 17.76 14.05 -5.45
CA ILE A 133 18.63 13.16 -4.67
C ILE A 133 20.01 13.81 -4.65
N ASP A 134 20.64 13.90 -3.48
CA ASP A 134 22.02 14.40 -3.37
C ASP A 134 22.95 13.48 -4.18
N ASN A 135 23.82 14.07 -5.00
CA ASN A 135 24.72 13.34 -5.91
C ASN A 135 25.74 12.45 -5.18
N ARG A 136 25.86 12.61 -3.86
CA ARG A 136 26.68 11.74 -3.01
C ARG A 136 25.94 10.51 -2.53
N VAL A 137 24.65 10.37 -2.85
CA VAL A 137 23.83 9.20 -2.51
C VAL A 137 23.80 8.23 -3.70
N ARG A 138 24.15 6.98 -3.43
CA ARG A 138 24.03 5.85 -4.36
C ARG A 138 22.96 4.90 -3.84
N ILE A 139 21.98 4.58 -4.67
CA ILE A 139 20.98 3.56 -4.35
C ILE A 139 21.43 2.23 -4.97
N LYS A 140 21.71 1.24 -4.14
CA LYS A 140 22.18 -0.08 -4.60
C LYS A 140 21.19 -1.16 -4.24
N LYS A 141 20.88 -2.05 -5.18
CA LYS A 141 20.15 -3.29 -4.87
C LYS A 141 21.06 -4.25 -4.10
N ILE A 142 20.66 -4.65 -2.91
CA ILE A 142 21.35 -5.60 -2.03
C ILE A 142 20.60 -6.94 -1.99
N GLN A 143 21.09 -7.89 -1.19
CA GLN A 143 20.51 -9.23 -1.06
C GLN A 143 19.00 -9.20 -0.72
N CYS A 144 18.26 -10.17 -1.27
CA CYS A 144 16.81 -10.33 -1.09
C CYS A 144 15.95 -9.22 -1.71
N ASP A 145 16.39 -8.65 -2.84
CA ASP A 145 15.66 -7.60 -3.57
C ASP A 145 15.32 -6.37 -2.69
N ARG A 146 16.26 -6.01 -1.80
CA ARG A 146 16.21 -4.76 -1.03
C ARG A 146 17.07 -3.71 -1.72
N TYR A 147 16.72 -2.45 -1.52
CA TYR A 147 17.58 -1.33 -1.90
C TYR A 147 18.27 -0.79 -0.66
N ASP A 148 19.48 -0.27 -0.83
CA ASP A 148 20.25 0.38 0.21
C ASP A 148 20.73 1.74 -0.29
N PHE A 149 20.45 2.77 0.49
CA PHE A 149 20.91 4.13 0.22
C PHE A 149 22.28 4.24 0.87
N GLN A 150 23.33 4.45 0.10
CA GLN A 150 24.70 4.54 0.61
C GLN A 150 25.31 5.87 0.18
N THR A 151 26.19 6.41 1.01
CA THR A 151 27.02 7.54 0.59
C THR A 151 28.16 7.06 -0.33
N ASN A 152 28.59 7.89 -1.28
CA ASN A 152 29.82 7.68 -2.05
C ASN A 152 30.98 8.56 -1.55
N SER A 153 30.68 9.54 -0.71
CA SER A 153 31.60 10.50 -0.09
C SER A 153 31.00 11.00 1.22
N ASP A 154 31.79 11.66 2.06
CA ASP A 154 31.34 12.13 3.37
C ASP A 154 30.19 13.16 3.24
N ILE A 155 29.18 12.99 4.09
CA ILE A 155 28.02 13.89 4.19
C ILE A 155 27.94 14.44 5.61
N ALA A 156 27.97 15.77 5.75
CA ALA A 156 27.82 16.43 7.03
C ALA A 156 26.39 16.29 7.59
N ALA A 157 26.23 16.41 8.91
CA ALA A 157 24.94 16.52 9.55
C ALA A 157 24.12 17.71 8.99
N ASN A 158 22.78 17.62 9.08
CA ASN A 158 21.81 18.59 8.57
C ASN A 158 21.83 18.81 7.05
N THR A 159 22.36 17.86 6.29
CA THR A 159 22.34 17.89 4.82
C THR A 159 21.04 17.28 4.30
N GLU A 160 20.37 17.96 3.37
CA GLU A 160 19.24 17.41 2.61
C GLU A 160 19.73 16.40 1.57
N ILE A 161 19.34 15.14 1.72
CA ILE A 161 19.81 14.04 0.87
C ILE A 161 18.76 13.56 -0.13
N LEU A 162 17.48 13.80 0.16
CA LEU A 162 16.34 13.46 -0.69
C LEU A 162 15.24 14.49 -0.45
N SER A 163 14.66 15.00 -1.54
CA SER A 163 13.38 15.72 -1.49
C SER A 163 12.50 15.19 -2.61
N GLU A 164 11.25 14.85 -2.32
CA GLU A 164 10.30 14.42 -3.35
C GLU A 164 8.86 14.78 -3.04
N GLN A 165 8.09 15.01 -4.09
CA GLN A 165 6.63 15.00 -4.03
C GLN A 165 6.12 13.56 -3.85
N PRO A 166 5.13 13.31 -2.98
CA PRO A 166 4.47 12.01 -2.93
C PRO A 166 3.84 11.62 -4.26
N MET A 167 3.98 10.35 -4.64
CA MET A 167 3.30 9.77 -5.79
C MET A 167 1.79 9.73 -5.56
N ILE A 168 1.39 9.26 -4.37
CA ILE A 168 0.00 9.12 -3.96
C ILE A 168 -0.13 9.71 -2.55
N ILE A 169 -1.21 10.44 -2.29
CA ILE A 169 -1.57 10.94 -0.97
C ILE A 169 -3.08 10.80 -0.77
N SER A 170 -3.50 10.44 0.44
CA SER A 170 -4.90 10.25 0.82
C SER A 170 -5.15 10.89 2.18
N PHE A 171 -6.03 11.90 2.24
CA PHE A 171 -6.37 12.59 3.49
C PHE A 171 -7.26 11.71 4.37
N THR A 172 -7.11 11.85 5.70
CA THR A 172 -8.03 11.30 6.70
C THR A 172 -9.37 12.04 6.67
N ALA A 173 -10.42 11.42 7.21
CA ALA A 173 -11.78 11.94 7.12
C ALA A 173 -11.91 13.38 7.66
N ASP A 174 -11.25 13.64 8.80
CA ASP A 174 -11.29 14.93 9.49
C ASP A 174 -10.62 16.06 8.69
N PHE A 175 -9.75 15.73 7.73
CA PHE A 175 -8.95 16.69 6.98
C PHE A 175 -9.29 16.74 5.48
N LEU A 176 -10.37 16.07 5.05
CA LEU A 176 -10.82 16.05 3.66
C LEU A 176 -11.13 17.45 3.10
N HIS A 177 -11.55 18.37 3.96
CA HIS A 177 -11.93 19.75 3.60
C HIS A 177 -10.90 20.80 3.97
N ASP A 178 -9.81 20.40 4.61
CA ASP A 178 -8.76 21.31 5.04
C ASP A 178 -7.70 21.51 3.97
N TYR A 179 -7.55 20.57 3.05
CA TYR A 179 -6.48 20.55 2.06
C TYR A 179 -7.00 20.34 0.64
N CYS A 180 -6.38 21.02 -0.32
CA CYS A 180 -6.66 20.83 -1.73
C CYS A 180 -6.25 19.42 -2.17
N HIS A 181 -7.18 18.63 -2.69
CA HIS A 181 -6.90 17.25 -3.12
C HIS A 181 -5.98 17.14 -4.34
N ASN A 182 -5.73 18.25 -5.05
CA ASN A 182 -4.80 18.30 -6.16
C ASN A 182 -3.38 18.71 -5.72
N CYS A 183 -3.25 19.93 -5.16
CA CYS A 183 -1.95 20.55 -4.87
C CYS A 183 -1.53 20.48 -3.39
N ARG A 184 -2.36 19.89 -2.53
CA ARG A 184 -2.15 19.66 -1.08
C ARG A 184 -1.96 20.92 -0.23
N LYS A 185 -2.14 22.11 -0.80
CA LYS A 185 -2.18 23.36 -0.02
C LYS A 185 -3.40 23.36 0.89
N LYS A 186 -3.21 23.83 2.13
CA LYS A 186 -4.33 24.12 3.03
C LYS A 186 -5.28 25.10 2.33
N VAL A 187 -6.56 24.76 2.28
CA VAL A 187 -7.58 25.66 1.72
C VAL A 187 -7.96 26.70 2.78
N THR A 188 -8.49 27.84 2.32
CA THR A 188 -8.99 28.90 3.20
C THR A 188 -10.52 28.88 3.16
N ASN A 189 -11.17 29.87 3.79
CA ASN A 189 -12.62 30.05 3.71
C ASN A 189 -13.15 30.20 2.27
N THR A 190 -12.28 30.45 1.29
CA THR A 190 -12.60 30.38 -0.14
C THR A 190 -11.95 29.14 -0.76
N PHE A 191 -12.79 28.22 -1.23
CA PHE A 191 -12.38 26.99 -1.90
C PHE A 191 -13.32 26.65 -3.07
N TRP A 192 -12.85 25.78 -3.94
CA TRP A 192 -13.60 25.22 -5.06
C TRP A 192 -14.05 23.79 -4.71
N PRO A 193 -15.35 23.54 -4.50
CA PRO A 193 -15.84 22.19 -4.19
C PRO A 193 -15.93 21.33 -5.44
N CYS A 194 -16.03 20.02 -5.25
CA CYS A 194 -16.62 19.16 -6.29
C CYS A 194 -18.13 19.44 -6.39
N PHE A 195 -18.67 19.49 -7.61
CA PHE A 195 -20.11 19.64 -7.83
C PHE A 195 -20.86 18.30 -7.88
N ASN A 196 -20.14 17.19 -7.69
CA ASN A 196 -20.64 15.82 -7.81
C ASN A 196 -20.39 14.96 -6.56
N CYS A 197 -19.75 15.51 -5.52
CA CYS A 197 -19.65 14.90 -4.19
C CYS A 197 -19.35 15.97 -3.14
N THR A 198 -19.41 15.59 -1.87
CA THR A 198 -19.01 16.43 -0.73
C THR A 198 -17.71 16.00 -0.09
N GLU A 199 -16.94 15.12 -0.74
CA GLU A 199 -15.78 14.47 -0.11
C GLU A 199 -14.46 15.23 -0.34
N VAL A 200 -14.42 16.16 -1.31
CA VAL A 200 -13.18 16.82 -1.71
C VAL A 200 -13.35 18.33 -1.93
N VAL A 201 -12.27 19.06 -1.68
CA VAL A 201 -12.14 20.49 -1.98
C VAL A 201 -10.85 20.78 -2.74
N PHE A 202 -10.83 21.90 -3.45
CA PHE A 202 -9.68 22.39 -4.19
C PHE A 202 -9.45 23.87 -3.92
N CYS A 203 -8.20 24.34 -3.99
CA CYS A 203 -7.91 25.76 -3.76
C CYS A 203 -8.34 26.67 -4.92
N THR A 204 -8.42 26.13 -6.15
CA THR A 204 -8.79 26.89 -7.35
C THR A 204 -9.58 26.01 -8.32
N LYS A 205 -10.32 26.65 -9.23
CA LYS A 205 -10.98 25.97 -10.36
C LYS A 205 -10.00 25.10 -11.16
N LYS A 206 -8.79 25.62 -11.41
CA LYS A 206 -7.73 24.89 -12.12
C LYS A 206 -7.33 23.60 -11.41
N CYS A 207 -7.15 23.64 -10.09
CA CYS A 207 -6.87 22.43 -9.31
C CYS A 207 -8.03 21.42 -9.35
N ALA A 208 -9.28 21.89 -9.33
CA ALA A 208 -10.45 21.02 -9.46
C ALA A 208 -10.49 20.34 -10.83
N GLU A 209 -10.24 21.08 -11.91
CA GLU A 209 -10.20 20.53 -13.28
C GLU A 209 -9.06 19.52 -13.44
N GLN A 210 -7.85 19.87 -12.99
CA GLN A 210 -6.68 18.97 -13.04
C GLN A 210 -6.94 17.66 -12.30
N ALA A 211 -7.43 17.72 -11.06
CA ALA A 211 -7.75 16.52 -10.30
C ALA A 211 -8.89 15.72 -10.95
N PHE A 212 -9.93 16.37 -11.45
CA PHE A 212 -11.04 15.71 -12.13
C PHE A 212 -10.56 14.85 -13.30
N TYR A 213 -9.76 15.42 -14.20
CA TYR A 213 -9.24 14.70 -15.35
C TYR A 213 -8.19 13.64 -14.97
N ALA A 214 -7.37 13.91 -13.95
CA ALA A 214 -6.29 13.01 -13.56
C ALA A 214 -6.77 11.77 -12.80
N PHE A 215 -7.72 11.91 -11.86
CA PHE A 215 -8.15 10.78 -11.02
C PHE A 215 -9.56 10.94 -10.42
N HIS A 216 -9.95 12.15 -10.01
CA HIS A 216 -11.13 12.35 -9.18
C HIS A 216 -12.44 11.93 -9.86
N GLN A 217 -12.55 12.02 -11.19
CA GLN A 217 -13.73 11.53 -11.92
C GLN A 217 -14.04 10.05 -11.66
N HIS A 218 -13.02 9.24 -11.37
CA HIS A 218 -13.15 7.80 -11.14
C HIS A 218 -13.43 7.46 -9.67
N GLU A 219 -12.98 8.28 -8.71
CA GLU A 219 -13.24 8.09 -7.27
C GLU A 219 -14.36 8.96 -6.69
N CYS A 220 -14.95 9.86 -7.48
CA CYS A 220 -15.94 10.83 -7.01
C CYS A 220 -17.13 10.16 -6.29
N GLY A 221 -17.31 10.52 -5.02
CA GLY A 221 -18.39 10.04 -4.15
C GLY A 221 -18.17 8.65 -3.56
N LEU A 222 -16.94 8.13 -3.60
CA LEU A 222 -16.59 6.80 -3.10
C LEU A 222 -15.59 6.80 -1.94
N LEU A 223 -14.95 7.93 -1.61
CA LEU A 223 -13.80 7.94 -0.70
C LEU A 223 -14.19 7.49 0.72
N THR A 224 -15.31 7.98 1.23
CA THR A 224 -15.82 7.63 2.57
C THR A 224 -16.24 6.17 2.61
N MET A 225 -16.99 5.72 1.61
CA MET A 225 -17.46 4.33 1.52
C MET A 225 -16.30 3.33 1.46
N MET A 226 -15.29 3.60 0.63
CA MET A 226 -14.12 2.72 0.52
C MET A 226 -13.40 2.63 1.87
N ARG A 227 -13.17 3.77 2.53
CA ARG A 227 -12.51 3.82 3.84
C ARG A 227 -13.27 3.02 4.90
N ASP A 228 -14.57 3.25 5.02
CA ASP A 228 -15.41 2.67 6.07
C ASP A 228 -15.62 1.16 5.89
N LYS A 229 -15.73 0.71 4.64
CA LYS A 229 -16.09 -0.70 4.34
C LYS A 229 -14.89 -1.58 3.99
N LEU A 230 -13.89 -1.01 3.32
CA LEU A 230 -12.72 -1.72 2.82
C LEU A 230 -11.44 -1.38 3.61
N GLY A 231 -11.51 -0.44 4.54
CA GLY A 231 -10.41 -0.03 5.41
C GLY A 231 -9.64 1.18 4.87
N ASN A 232 -8.80 1.77 5.73
CA ASN A 232 -8.13 3.05 5.46
C ASN A 232 -7.28 3.05 4.17
N GLN A 233 -6.66 1.92 3.82
CA GLN A 233 -5.78 1.82 2.66
C GLN A 233 -6.50 1.74 1.32
N SER A 234 -7.80 1.46 1.32
CA SER A 234 -8.58 1.28 0.10
C SER A 234 -8.52 2.49 -0.83
N THR A 235 -8.56 3.71 -0.29
CA THR A 235 -8.48 4.95 -1.08
C THR A 235 -7.12 5.09 -1.78
N THR A 236 -6.02 4.80 -1.07
CA THR A 236 -4.66 4.84 -1.62
C THR A 236 -4.46 3.75 -2.68
N VAL A 237 -4.91 2.52 -2.40
CA VAL A 237 -4.87 1.42 -3.39
C VAL A 237 -5.71 1.79 -4.61
N TYR A 238 -6.90 2.34 -4.44
CA TYR A 238 -7.73 2.72 -5.57
C TYR A 238 -7.07 3.80 -6.44
N ARG A 239 -6.48 4.83 -5.80
CA ARG A 239 -5.74 5.90 -6.47
C ARG A 239 -4.58 5.37 -7.30
N ASP A 240 -3.82 4.40 -6.77
CA ASP A 240 -2.74 3.72 -7.49
C ASP A 240 -3.25 3.11 -8.81
N PHE A 241 -4.36 2.38 -8.75
CA PHE A 241 -4.92 1.71 -9.92
C PHE A 241 -5.51 2.68 -10.96
N ILE A 242 -6.24 3.71 -10.55
CA ILE A 242 -6.84 4.67 -11.50
C ILE A 242 -5.82 5.65 -12.08
N GLN A 243 -4.71 5.92 -11.37
CA GLN A 243 -3.64 6.81 -11.87
C GLN A 243 -2.66 6.06 -12.78
N LEU A 244 -2.53 4.74 -12.61
CA LEU A 244 -1.63 3.88 -13.40
C LEU A 244 -2.36 2.70 -14.09
N PRO A 245 -3.48 2.95 -14.80
CA PRO A 245 -4.38 1.88 -15.23
C PRO A 245 -3.71 0.91 -16.22
N ASN A 246 -2.95 1.43 -17.18
CA ASN A 246 -2.27 0.60 -18.17
C ASN A 246 -1.20 -0.29 -17.53
N LEU A 247 -0.48 0.21 -16.53
CA LEU A 247 0.54 -0.57 -15.83
C LEU A 247 -0.12 -1.67 -14.98
N ASN A 248 -1.15 -1.30 -14.23
CA ASN A 248 -1.81 -2.20 -13.28
C ASN A 248 -2.70 -3.28 -13.91
N LEU A 249 -3.25 -3.05 -15.11
CA LEU A 249 -4.04 -4.05 -15.83
C LEU A 249 -3.20 -4.97 -16.73
N THR A 250 -1.94 -4.63 -16.97
CA THR A 250 -1.08 -5.33 -17.94
C THR A 250 0.04 -6.08 -17.22
N ILE A 251 -0.34 -7.06 -16.40
CA ILE A 251 0.58 -7.76 -15.49
C ILE A 251 1.61 -8.62 -16.25
N HIS A 252 1.29 -9.02 -17.48
CA HIS A 252 2.02 -10.01 -18.26
C HIS A 252 3.15 -9.53 -19.17
N ARG A 253 3.73 -8.35 -18.98
CA ARG A 253 4.71 -7.87 -19.97
C ARG A 253 6.17 -7.93 -19.52
N ASP A 254 6.90 -8.79 -20.22
CA ASP A 254 8.36 -8.74 -20.40
C ASP A 254 8.84 -7.38 -20.97
N GLU A 255 7.92 -6.53 -21.45
CA GLU A 255 8.22 -5.17 -21.97
C GLU A 255 8.92 -4.25 -20.96
N PHE A 256 8.81 -4.52 -19.66
CA PHE A 256 9.46 -3.73 -18.62
C PHE A 256 10.83 -4.26 -18.20
N GLN A 257 11.31 -5.37 -18.77
CA GLN A 257 12.62 -5.94 -18.43
C GLN A 257 13.77 -4.95 -18.69
N THR A 258 13.59 -4.01 -19.63
CA THR A 258 14.61 -3.00 -19.98
C THR A 258 14.60 -1.77 -19.08
N PHE A 259 13.50 -1.50 -18.36
CA PHE A 259 13.40 -0.36 -17.46
C PHE A 259 13.99 -0.71 -16.09
N SER A 260 14.83 0.17 -15.56
CA SER A 260 15.49 -0.04 -14.27
C SER A 260 15.52 1.24 -13.43
N LEU A 261 15.74 1.06 -12.12
CA LEU A 261 16.08 2.16 -11.22
C LEU A 261 17.20 3.05 -11.79
N GLN A 262 18.20 2.43 -12.43
CA GLN A 262 19.34 3.14 -13.01
C GLN A 262 18.90 4.16 -14.06
N SER A 263 17.90 3.86 -14.89
CA SER A 263 17.36 4.80 -15.88
C SER A 263 16.73 6.04 -15.23
N CYS A 264 16.15 5.90 -14.04
CA CYS A 264 15.63 7.03 -13.26
C CYS A 264 16.77 7.88 -12.69
N LEU A 265 17.80 7.22 -12.14
CA LEU A 265 18.96 7.89 -11.56
C LEU A 265 19.75 8.66 -12.61
N GLU A 266 20.03 8.05 -13.77
CA GLU A 266 20.72 8.70 -14.91
C GLU A 266 20.01 9.98 -15.37
N GLN A 267 18.67 9.97 -15.41
CA GLN A 267 17.92 11.18 -15.74
C GLN A 267 18.05 12.27 -14.66
N LEU A 268 17.97 11.88 -13.39
CA LEU A 268 18.11 12.83 -12.28
C LEU A 268 19.51 13.44 -12.23
N GLU A 269 20.54 12.71 -12.67
CA GLU A 269 21.91 13.24 -12.83
C GLU A 269 22.04 14.22 -14.00
N GLN A 270 21.31 14.00 -15.09
CA GLN A 270 21.39 14.80 -16.32
C GLN A 270 20.54 16.06 -16.30
N THR A 271 19.51 16.14 -15.45
CA THR A 271 18.54 17.24 -15.48
C THR A 271 18.20 17.77 -14.08
N ASN A 272 18.02 19.09 -13.98
CA ASN A 272 17.49 19.73 -12.76
C ASN A 272 15.95 19.84 -12.76
N GLN A 273 15.26 19.23 -13.74
CA GLN A 273 13.81 19.39 -13.95
C GLN A 273 12.96 18.32 -13.24
N GLY A 274 13.57 17.48 -12.39
CA GLY A 274 12.91 16.34 -11.75
C GLY A 274 12.84 15.11 -12.64
N LEU A 275 11.98 14.15 -12.27
CA LEU A 275 11.83 12.88 -12.99
C LEU A 275 10.61 12.91 -13.90
N GLU A 276 10.76 12.55 -15.18
CA GLU A 276 9.63 12.42 -16.10
C GLU A 276 8.54 11.53 -15.52
N LEU A 277 7.28 11.98 -15.59
CA LEU A 277 6.17 11.26 -14.95
C LEU A 277 6.00 9.84 -15.49
N ALA A 278 6.27 9.60 -16.77
CA ALA A 278 6.24 8.27 -17.36
C ALA A 278 7.27 7.33 -16.73
N LYS A 279 8.51 7.79 -16.50
CA LYS A 279 9.55 7.01 -15.83
C LYS A 279 9.26 6.83 -14.35
N ALA A 280 8.78 7.88 -13.68
CA ALA A 280 8.34 7.79 -12.28
C ALA A 280 7.27 6.71 -12.10
N ASN A 281 6.25 6.70 -12.98
CA ASN A 281 5.16 5.73 -12.98
C ASN A 281 5.66 4.29 -13.23
N GLN A 282 6.57 4.11 -14.19
CA GLN A 282 7.18 2.81 -14.47
C GLN A 282 8.00 2.30 -13.28
N TRP A 283 8.85 3.15 -12.71
CA TRP A 283 9.64 2.80 -11.53
C TRP A 283 8.77 2.47 -10.34
N PHE A 284 7.75 3.28 -10.08
CA PHE A 284 6.78 3.04 -9.03
C PHE A 284 6.14 1.67 -9.21
N PHE A 285 5.59 1.36 -10.38
CA PHE A 285 5.01 0.04 -10.66
C PHE A 285 5.99 -1.12 -10.48
N ILE A 286 7.22 -1.00 -11.00
CA ILE A 286 8.25 -2.06 -10.86
C ILE A 286 8.62 -2.28 -9.39
N SER A 287 8.86 -1.20 -8.64
CA SER A 287 9.20 -1.27 -7.22
C SER A 287 8.11 -1.97 -6.39
N GLN A 288 6.83 -1.70 -6.71
CA GLN A 288 5.71 -2.37 -6.08
C GLN A 288 5.69 -3.88 -6.38
N ARG A 289 6.01 -4.26 -7.63
CA ARG A 289 6.06 -5.66 -8.08
C ARG A 289 7.22 -6.43 -7.46
N GLU A 290 8.37 -5.80 -7.26
CA GLU A 290 9.49 -6.42 -6.53
C GLU A 290 9.11 -6.70 -5.07
N LEU A 291 8.42 -5.75 -4.43
CA LEU A 291 7.91 -5.94 -3.07
C LEU A 291 6.83 -7.03 -2.99
N TYR A 292 5.94 -7.13 -3.99
CA TYR A 292 4.96 -8.21 -4.14
C TYR A 292 5.61 -9.58 -3.96
N GLN A 293 6.69 -9.85 -4.71
CA GLN A 293 7.35 -11.15 -4.68
C GLN A 293 7.93 -11.48 -3.30
N ARG A 294 8.37 -10.44 -2.57
CA ARG A 294 8.90 -10.59 -1.20
C ARG A 294 7.79 -10.88 -0.19
N ILE A 295 6.66 -10.17 -0.26
CA ILE A 295 5.54 -10.37 0.65
C ILE A 295 5.01 -11.81 0.50
N VAL A 296 4.74 -12.25 -0.73
CA VAL A 296 4.21 -13.60 -1.01
C VAL A 296 5.14 -14.71 -0.49
N ARG A 297 6.46 -14.54 -0.63
CA ARG A 297 7.45 -15.50 -0.10
C ARG A 297 7.44 -15.59 1.43
N ARG A 298 7.22 -14.47 2.14
CA ARG A 298 7.27 -14.42 3.62
C ARG A 298 5.94 -14.80 4.26
N LYS A 299 4.83 -14.47 3.61
CA LYS A 299 3.48 -14.75 4.08
C LYS A 299 2.60 -15.01 2.86
N PRO A 300 2.23 -16.27 2.57
CA PRO A 300 1.29 -16.56 1.49
C PRO A 300 0.01 -15.77 1.75
N LEU A 301 -0.33 -14.84 0.86
CA LEU A 301 -1.50 -13.97 1.02
C LEU A 301 -2.77 -14.77 0.80
N ARG A 302 -3.25 -15.34 1.90
CA ARG A 302 -4.58 -15.89 2.00
C ARG A 302 -5.13 -15.44 3.34
N ARG A 303 -5.52 -14.19 3.41
CA ARG A 303 -6.47 -13.73 4.43
C ARG A 303 -7.73 -13.34 3.67
N SER A 304 -8.84 -13.89 4.12
CA SER A 304 -10.15 -13.76 3.48
C SER A 304 -10.54 -12.29 3.28
N VAL A 305 -10.20 -11.41 4.22
CA VAL A 305 -10.50 -9.98 4.20
C VAL A 305 -9.81 -9.24 3.05
N GLU A 306 -8.49 -9.40 2.88
CA GLU A 306 -7.72 -8.70 1.84
C GLU A 306 -8.19 -9.10 0.44
N LEU A 307 -8.50 -10.39 0.25
CA LEU A 307 -9.06 -10.89 -1.01
C LEU A 307 -10.47 -10.33 -1.27
N CYS A 308 -11.32 -10.27 -0.26
CA CYS A 308 -12.66 -9.67 -0.40
C CYS A 308 -12.56 -8.19 -0.76
N ASN A 309 -11.71 -7.43 -0.06
CA ASN A 309 -11.48 -6.01 -0.33
C ASN A 309 -10.95 -5.80 -1.76
N ALA A 310 -10.01 -6.64 -2.20
CA ALA A 310 -9.45 -6.59 -3.55
C ALA A 310 -10.50 -6.79 -4.64
N ILE A 311 -11.37 -7.79 -4.47
CA ILE A 311 -12.44 -8.09 -5.42
C ILE A 311 -13.42 -6.92 -5.50
N ILE A 312 -13.88 -6.40 -4.35
CA ILE A 312 -14.79 -5.25 -4.33
C ILE A 312 -14.14 -4.04 -5.01
N LEU A 313 -12.88 -3.77 -4.71
CA LEU A 313 -12.17 -2.62 -5.25
C LEU A 313 -11.93 -2.76 -6.76
N PHE A 314 -11.60 -3.96 -7.24
CA PHE A 314 -11.49 -4.25 -8.66
C PHE A 314 -12.84 -4.11 -9.38
N MET A 315 -13.95 -4.54 -8.77
CA MET A 315 -15.29 -4.34 -9.32
C MET A 315 -15.63 -2.85 -9.45
N ILE A 316 -15.34 -2.06 -8.43
CA ILE A 316 -15.52 -0.60 -8.45
C ILE A 316 -14.65 0.01 -9.56
N TYR A 317 -13.39 -0.43 -9.66
CA TYR A 317 -12.47 0.01 -10.70
C TYR A 317 -13.03 -0.28 -12.09
N CYS A 318 -13.45 -1.52 -12.37
CA CYS A 318 -13.99 -1.88 -13.68
C CYS A 318 -15.22 -1.06 -14.07
N TYR A 319 -16.11 -0.82 -13.11
CA TYR A 319 -17.29 0.01 -13.33
C TYR A 319 -16.92 1.48 -13.65
N LYS A 320 -16.05 2.09 -12.83
CA LYS A 320 -15.68 3.51 -12.95
C LYS A 320 -14.74 3.82 -14.11
N MET A 321 -13.95 2.84 -14.52
CA MET A 321 -13.02 2.92 -15.64
C MET A 321 -13.62 2.37 -16.93
N ASN A 322 -14.85 1.86 -16.90
CA ASN A 322 -15.52 1.21 -18.02
C ASN A 322 -14.67 0.07 -18.65
N VAL A 323 -14.04 -0.73 -17.78
CA VAL A 323 -13.20 -1.85 -18.18
C VAL A 323 -14.09 -3.08 -18.32
N ASP A 324 -14.17 -3.61 -19.54
CA ASP A 324 -14.83 -4.88 -19.78
C ASP A 324 -13.91 -6.03 -19.36
N VAL A 325 -14.29 -6.66 -18.27
CA VAL A 325 -13.63 -7.83 -17.70
C VAL A 325 -13.61 -9.06 -18.62
N LYS A 326 -14.49 -9.14 -19.63
CA LYS A 326 -14.48 -10.22 -20.63
C LYS A 326 -13.20 -10.22 -21.46
N GLN A 327 -12.51 -9.08 -21.53
CA GLN A 327 -11.30 -8.95 -22.33
C GLN A 327 -10.11 -9.71 -21.74
N PHE A 328 -10.19 -10.12 -20.48
CA PHE A 328 -9.10 -10.79 -19.77
C PHE A 328 -9.30 -12.30 -19.73
N GLU A 329 -8.22 -13.06 -19.84
CA GLU A 329 -8.26 -14.48 -19.55
C GLU A 329 -8.44 -14.72 -18.04
N LYS A 330 -8.91 -15.91 -17.67
CA LYS A 330 -9.09 -16.26 -16.25
C LYS A 330 -7.81 -16.11 -15.43
N LYS A 331 -6.66 -16.45 -16.03
CA LYS A 331 -5.35 -16.33 -15.37
C LYS A 331 -5.05 -14.87 -15.06
N ASP A 332 -5.21 -13.99 -16.04
CA ASP A 332 -4.99 -12.54 -15.89
C ASP A 332 -5.88 -11.96 -14.80
N LEU A 333 -7.15 -12.35 -14.74
CA LEU A 333 -8.08 -11.87 -13.72
C LEU A 333 -7.65 -12.27 -12.30
N ILE A 334 -7.14 -13.49 -12.13
CA ILE A 334 -6.61 -13.95 -10.84
C ILE A 334 -5.40 -13.09 -10.47
N GLU A 335 -4.46 -12.88 -11.39
CA GLU A 335 -3.27 -12.08 -11.15
C GLU A 335 -3.61 -10.61 -10.84
N ILE A 336 -4.62 -10.03 -11.50
CA ILE A 336 -5.11 -8.68 -11.21
C ILE A 336 -5.69 -8.60 -9.81
N ILE A 337 -6.54 -9.54 -9.42
CA ILE A 337 -7.14 -9.57 -8.07
C ILE A 337 -6.05 -9.77 -7.01
N GLU A 338 -5.08 -10.64 -7.26
CA GLU A 338 -3.92 -10.83 -6.36
C GLU A 338 -3.10 -9.54 -6.26
N HIS A 339 -2.88 -8.82 -7.36
CA HIS A 339 -2.21 -7.52 -7.37
C HIS A 339 -2.96 -6.48 -6.53
N PHE A 340 -4.30 -6.42 -6.61
CA PHE A 340 -5.12 -5.59 -5.72
C PHE A 340 -4.95 -5.99 -4.25
N ALA A 341 -5.06 -7.28 -3.92
CA ALA A 341 -4.96 -7.79 -2.55
C ALA A 341 -3.59 -7.49 -1.94
N ILE A 342 -2.54 -7.65 -2.73
CA ILE A 342 -1.17 -7.40 -2.29
C ILE A 342 -0.90 -5.90 -2.21
N SER A 343 -1.54 -5.08 -3.03
CA SER A 343 -1.44 -3.63 -2.94
C SER A 343 -1.97 -3.08 -1.61
N PHE A 344 -2.94 -3.73 -0.96
CA PHE A 344 -3.34 -3.39 0.42
C PHE A 344 -2.19 -3.57 1.41
N VAL A 345 -1.55 -4.75 1.39
CA VAL A 345 -0.44 -5.07 2.30
C VAL A 345 0.76 -4.18 1.99
N ARG A 346 1.11 -4.03 0.71
CA ARG A 346 2.18 -3.14 0.23
C ARG A 346 1.96 -1.71 0.71
N THR A 347 0.73 -1.22 0.60
CA THR A 347 0.42 0.15 0.99
C THR A 347 0.64 0.36 2.47
N GLN A 348 0.22 -0.59 3.30
CA GLN A 348 0.50 -0.55 4.73
C GLN A 348 2.00 -0.59 5.06
N LEU A 349 2.83 -1.27 4.26
CA LEU A 349 4.28 -1.38 4.51
C LEU A 349 5.08 -0.16 4.07
N ASN A 350 4.61 0.59 3.07
CA ASN A 350 5.35 1.69 2.43
C ASN A 350 4.74 3.07 2.65
N GLU A 351 3.58 3.17 3.31
CA GLU A 351 2.97 4.48 3.58
C GLU A 351 3.70 5.25 4.68
N TYR A 352 3.74 6.56 4.49
CA TYR A 352 4.10 7.53 5.52
C TYR A 352 2.84 8.19 6.07
N SER A 353 2.85 8.46 7.36
CA SER A 353 1.77 9.15 8.06
C SER A 353 2.14 10.62 8.25
N TRP A 354 1.43 11.54 7.57
CA TRP A 354 1.56 12.96 7.86
C TRP A 354 0.79 13.27 9.14
N GLN A 355 1.51 13.68 10.18
CA GLN A 355 0.94 14.00 11.48
C GLN A 355 1.18 15.46 11.85
N GLN A 356 0.20 16.06 12.52
CA GLN A 356 0.32 17.36 13.17
C GLN A 356 0.03 17.20 14.67
N LYS A 357 0.76 17.96 15.49
CA LYS A 357 0.48 18.06 16.93
C LYS A 357 -0.43 19.25 17.17
N GLU A 358 -1.56 19.01 17.80
CA GLU A 358 -2.50 20.05 18.23
C GLU A 358 -3.00 19.69 19.64
N HIS A 359 -2.98 20.66 20.57
CA HIS A 359 -3.41 20.45 21.97
C HIS A 359 -2.83 19.21 22.68
N GLN A 360 -1.56 18.88 22.43
CA GLN A 360 -0.85 17.69 22.96
C GLN A 360 -1.29 16.33 22.35
N GLU A 361 -2.28 16.30 21.46
CA GLU A 361 -2.65 15.11 20.70
C GLU A 361 -2.00 15.11 19.31
N ARG A 362 -1.68 13.92 18.79
CA ARG A 362 -1.20 13.74 17.42
C ARG A 362 -2.37 13.35 16.54
N GLN A 363 -2.68 14.19 15.56
CA GLN A 363 -3.70 13.91 14.56
C GLN A 363 -3.02 13.55 13.25
N GLN A 364 -3.48 12.47 12.61
CA GLN A 364 -3.03 12.10 11.28
C GLN A 364 -3.85 12.85 10.23
N ILE A 365 -3.17 13.66 9.41
CA ILE A 365 -3.77 14.46 8.33
C ILE A 365 -3.94 13.61 7.08
N ALA A 366 -2.93 12.82 6.73
CA ALA A 366 -2.92 12.01 5.52
C ALA A 366 -1.99 10.81 5.62
N SER A 367 -2.23 9.81 4.77
CA SER A 367 -1.24 8.79 4.39
C SER A 367 -0.71 9.10 3.00
N PHE A 368 0.57 8.85 2.74
CA PHE A 368 1.17 9.07 1.42
C PHE A 368 2.27 8.07 1.09
N GLN A 369 2.54 7.89 -0.20
CA GLN A 369 3.59 7.02 -0.73
C GLN A 369 4.59 7.84 -1.53
N CYS A 370 5.86 7.59 -1.26
CA CYS A 370 7.00 8.21 -1.94
C CYS A 370 7.59 7.26 -2.98
N LEU A 371 8.23 7.81 -4.01
CA LEU A 371 8.86 7.02 -5.05
C LEU A 371 10.20 6.44 -4.56
N PHE A 372 11.06 7.28 -3.99
CA PHE A 372 12.39 6.88 -3.51
C PHE A 372 12.44 6.65 -2.01
N GLY A 373 11.77 7.49 -1.22
CA GLY A 373 11.79 7.46 0.24
C GLY A 373 11.38 6.11 0.82
N SER A 374 10.37 5.48 0.21
CA SER A 374 9.86 4.14 0.57
C SER A 374 10.90 3.02 0.49
N HIS A 375 12.09 3.28 -0.07
CA HIS A 375 13.21 2.34 -0.19
C HIS A 375 14.33 2.56 0.85
N ILE A 376 14.24 3.60 1.68
CA ILE A 376 15.24 3.87 2.73
C ILE A 376 15.01 2.90 3.89
N ASN A 377 16.07 2.18 4.30
CA ASN A 377 15.97 1.13 5.32
C ASN A 377 15.84 1.67 6.74
N HIS A 378 15.34 0.79 7.62
CA HIS A 378 15.21 1.07 9.04
C HIS A 378 16.47 0.78 9.85
N GLU A 379 16.82 1.69 10.76
CA GLU A 379 17.60 1.37 11.96
C GLU A 379 16.98 1.98 13.22
N CYS A 380 17.21 1.34 14.37
CA CYS A 380 16.75 1.85 15.66
C CYS A 380 17.51 3.11 16.11
N GLU A 381 18.72 3.33 15.59
CA GLU A 381 19.55 4.52 15.80
C GLU A 381 19.95 5.15 14.46
N PRO A 382 18.95 5.72 13.74
CA PRO A 382 19.15 6.16 12.37
C PRO A 382 20.14 7.32 12.26
N ASN A 383 20.70 7.51 11.07
CA ASN A 383 21.57 8.64 10.73
C ASN A 383 20.87 9.72 9.88
N ALA A 384 19.61 9.50 9.52
CA ALA A 384 18.76 10.48 8.88
C ALA A 384 17.35 10.52 9.50
N GLU A 385 16.67 11.65 9.31
CA GLU A 385 15.27 11.84 9.64
C GLU A 385 14.52 12.43 8.46
N TRP A 386 13.20 12.29 8.45
CA TRP A 386 12.36 12.82 7.40
C TRP A 386 11.32 13.78 7.95
N THR A 387 10.91 14.73 7.11
CA THR A 387 9.85 15.69 7.38
C THR A 387 8.91 15.78 6.18
N PHE A 388 7.68 16.22 6.42
CA PHE A 388 6.70 16.47 5.37
C PHE A 388 5.97 17.78 5.66
N ASP A 389 6.04 18.74 4.73
CA ASP A 389 5.47 20.08 4.87
C ASP A 389 4.08 20.22 4.21
N GLY A 390 3.48 19.10 3.81
CA GLY A 390 2.26 19.04 3.01
C GLY A 390 2.50 18.99 1.50
N LYS A 391 3.71 19.29 1.02
CA LYS A 391 4.07 19.24 -0.40
C LYS A 391 5.20 18.28 -0.68
N LYS A 392 6.28 18.34 0.10
CA LYS A 392 7.49 17.56 -0.10
C LYS A 392 7.83 16.71 1.11
N PHE A 393 8.17 15.47 0.83
CA PHE A 393 8.88 14.58 1.73
C PHE A 393 10.37 14.91 1.62
N VAL A 394 11.00 15.26 2.73
CA VAL A 394 12.40 15.70 2.78
C VAL A 394 13.15 14.87 3.80
N VAL A 395 14.25 14.25 3.39
CA VAL A 395 15.15 13.49 4.26
C VAL A 395 16.42 14.29 4.50
N LYS A 396 16.80 14.45 5.77
CA LYS A 396 18.02 15.15 6.20
C LYS A 396 18.86 14.27 7.10
N THR A 397 20.18 14.37 6.97
CA THR A 397 21.11 13.71 7.89
C THR A 397 21.03 14.35 9.28
N VAL A 398 21.10 13.55 10.33
CA VAL A 398 21.12 14.03 11.74
C VAL A 398 22.50 13.94 12.37
N LYS A 399 23.42 13.20 11.75
CA LYS A 399 24.83 13.07 12.11
C LYS A 399 25.69 13.03 10.84
N ASN A 400 26.99 13.21 10.99
CA ASN A 400 27.92 13.01 9.88
C ASN A 400 27.87 11.54 9.45
N ILE A 401 27.92 11.31 8.14
CA ILE A 401 27.89 9.98 7.53
C ILE A 401 29.15 9.85 6.68
N ALA A 402 29.97 8.85 6.97
CA ALA A 402 31.20 8.62 6.23
C ALA A 402 30.90 8.00 4.86
N ALA A 403 31.84 8.09 3.92
CA ALA A 403 31.73 7.45 2.60
C ALA A 403 31.45 5.93 2.72
N ASN A 404 30.52 5.42 1.90
CA ASN A 404 30.04 4.04 1.84
C ASN A 404 29.21 3.55 3.03
N GLU A 405 28.80 4.45 3.94
CA GLU A 405 27.83 4.11 4.98
C GLU A 405 26.39 4.15 4.46
N SER A 406 25.55 3.26 4.98
CA SER A 406 24.12 3.22 4.68
C SER A 406 23.40 4.39 5.37
N ILE A 407 22.45 4.99 4.65
CA ILE A 407 21.54 6.02 5.13
C ILE A 407 20.26 5.32 5.60
N THR A 408 19.87 5.57 6.84
CA THR A 408 18.79 4.86 7.51
C THR A 408 17.87 5.83 8.25
N ILE A 409 16.58 5.48 8.32
CA ILE A 409 15.55 6.23 9.06
C ILE A 409 14.89 5.36 10.11
N THR A 410 14.10 5.95 11.01
CA THR A 410 13.20 5.15 11.86
C THR A 410 11.86 4.90 11.15
N TYR A 411 11.32 3.68 11.27
CA TYR A 411 9.96 3.34 10.81
C TYR A 411 8.90 3.63 11.89
N GLY A 412 9.17 4.61 12.76
CA GLY A 412 8.27 5.02 13.83
C GLY A 412 8.41 4.21 15.12
N VAL A 413 9.43 3.36 15.25
CA VAL A 413 9.70 2.62 16.49
C VAL A 413 9.98 3.60 17.63
N PRO A 414 9.23 3.58 18.75
CA PRO A 414 9.50 4.44 19.89
C PRO A 414 10.86 4.16 20.51
N LYS A 415 11.58 5.21 20.92
CA LYS A 415 12.98 5.12 21.36
C LYS A 415 13.13 4.33 22.67
N GLU A 416 12.10 4.41 23.51
CA GLU A 416 11.97 3.82 24.83
C GLU A 416 11.61 2.32 24.82
N TYR A 417 11.28 1.76 23.64
CA TYR A 417 10.94 0.33 23.54
C TYR A 417 12.16 -0.55 23.82
N SER A 418 11.93 -1.64 24.56
CA SER A 418 12.90 -2.74 24.76
C SER A 418 13.23 -3.42 23.43
N LEU A 419 14.35 -4.16 23.38
CA LEU A 419 14.72 -4.98 22.21
C LEU A 419 13.53 -5.78 21.66
N LEU A 420 12.85 -6.54 22.52
CA LEU A 420 11.74 -7.42 22.12
C LEU A 420 10.54 -6.62 21.60
N LYS A 421 10.20 -5.48 22.23
CA LYS A 421 9.14 -4.58 21.73
C LYS A 421 9.49 -3.98 20.37
N ARG A 422 10.75 -3.57 20.15
CA ARG A 422 11.20 -3.04 18.85
C ARG A 422 11.14 -4.12 17.77
N GLN A 423 11.64 -5.32 18.05
CA GLN A 423 11.57 -6.44 17.11
C GLN A 423 10.12 -6.83 16.81
N ARG A 424 9.26 -6.91 17.82
CA ARG A 424 7.81 -7.19 17.63
C ARG A 424 7.12 -6.14 16.78
N TYR A 425 7.41 -4.85 17.00
CA TYR A 425 6.88 -3.78 16.17
C TYR A 425 7.28 -3.95 14.70
N LEU A 426 8.57 -4.19 14.44
CA LEU A 426 9.11 -4.33 13.09
C LEU A 426 8.74 -5.64 12.41
N GLN A 427 8.48 -6.71 13.18
CA GLN A 427 8.01 -7.99 12.65
C GLN A 427 6.62 -7.84 12.00
N ASN A 428 5.79 -6.89 12.47
CA ASN A 428 4.53 -6.53 11.78
C ASN A 428 4.76 -5.95 10.38
N LEU A 429 5.95 -5.36 10.15
CA LEU A 429 6.41 -4.89 8.84
C LEU A 429 7.25 -5.96 8.10
N TYR A 430 7.26 -7.20 8.60
CA TYR A 430 8.08 -8.31 8.12
C TYR A 430 9.59 -8.03 8.18
N ILE A 431 10.05 -7.25 9.16
CA ILE A 431 11.46 -6.88 9.33
C ILE A 431 11.99 -7.44 10.65
N MET A 432 13.17 -8.06 10.58
CA MET A 432 14.00 -8.32 11.74
C MET A 432 15.17 -7.34 11.72
N CYS A 433 15.27 -6.47 12.72
CA CYS A 433 16.31 -5.44 12.72
C CYS A 433 17.61 -5.98 13.28
N ALA A 434 18.69 -5.87 12.50
CA ALA A 434 20.05 -6.26 12.91
C ALA A 434 21.01 -5.06 13.01
N CYS A 435 20.50 -3.86 13.34
CA CYS A 435 21.36 -2.70 13.59
C CYS A 435 22.27 -2.93 14.80
N SER A 436 23.33 -2.13 14.92
CA SER A 436 24.32 -2.20 16.01
C SER A 436 23.67 -2.27 17.39
N ARG A 437 22.77 -1.33 17.72
CA ARG A 437 22.02 -1.32 18.98
C ARG A 437 21.29 -2.63 19.24
N CYS A 438 20.56 -3.16 18.24
CA CYS A 438 19.81 -4.41 18.40
C CYS A 438 20.75 -5.60 18.62
N LEU A 439 21.86 -5.67 17.90
CA LEU A 439 22.83 -6.76 18.06
C LEU A 439 23.52 -6.71 19.42
N ASP A 440 23.92 -5.53 19.89
CA ASP A 440 24.58 -5.36 21.18
C ASP A 440 23.62 -5.64 22.35
N GLU A 441 22.37 -5.16 22.30
CA GLU A 441 21.35 -5.53 23.29
C GLU A 441 21.07 -7.03 23.28
N THR A 442 21.12 -7.69 22.12
CA THR A 442 20.88 -9.14 22.03
C THR A 442 22.05 -9.95 22.59
N ARG A 443 23.30 -9.52 22.38
CA ARG A 443 24.49 -10.16 22.97
C ARG A 443 24.47 -10.14 24.50
N ASN A 444 23.88 -9.09 25.08
CA ASN A 444 23.77 -8.91 26.52
C ASN A 444 22.45 -9.48 27.10
N SER A 445 21.64 -10.17 26.29
CA SER A 445 20.35 -10.73 26.70
C SER A 445 20.43 -12.24 26.97
N CYS A 446 19.74 -12.70 28.01
CA CYS A 446 19.58 -14.13 28.32
C CYS A 446 18.61 -14.87 27.38
N PHE A 447 17.93 -14.14 26.49
CA PHE A 447 16.79 -14.62 25.70
C PHE A 447 17.12 -14.75 24.20
N ALA A 448 18.37 -15.08 23.86
CA ALA A 448 18.82 -15.19 22.46
C ALA A 448 19.28 -16.61 22.12
N ILE A 449 18.65 -17.19 21.11
CA ILE A 449 19.00 -18.50 20.56
C ILE A 449 19.98 -18.33 19.40
N ARG A 450 20.92 -19.27 19.24
CA ARG A 450 21.90 -19.27 18.16
C ARG A 450 21.32 -19.93 16.92
N CYS A 451 21.29 -19.19 15.81
CA CYS A 451 20.89 -19.71 14.51
C CYS A 451 21.86 -20.79 14.02
N GLU A 452 21.35 -21.97 13.67
CA GLU A 452 22.17 -23.07 13.12
C GLU A 452 22.76 -22.79 11.74
N ASN A 453 22.21 -21.82 10.98
CA ASN A 453 22.69 -21.48 9.64
C ASN A 453 23.85 -20.49 9.66
N CYS A 454 23.70 -19.38 10.40
CA CYS A 454 24.64 -18.27 10.35
C CYS A 454 25.29 -17.95 11.70
N ASN A 455 24.95 -18.68 12.76
CA ASN A 455 25.34 -18.41 14.14
C ASN A 455 24.86 -17.05 14.69
N GLY A 456 24.04 -16.31 13.93
CA GLY A 456 23.43 -15.06 14.36
C GLY A 456 22.34 -15.28 15.42
N PRO A 457 21.93 -14.22 16.12
CA PRO A 457 20.94 -14.31 17.17
C PRO A 457 19.50 -14.49 16.64
N ILE A 458 18.71 -15.21 17.42
CA ILE A 458 17.26 -15.37 17.33
C ILE A 458 16.71 -14.94 18.71
N PRO A 459 16.30 -13.68 18.89
CA PRO A 459 15.71 -13.21 20.14
C PRO A 459 14.38 -13.92 20.33
N TYR A 460 14.13 -14.49 21.51
CA TYR A 460 12.97 -15.32 21.78
C TYR A 460 12.53 -15.21 23.24
N ASP A 461 11.27 -14.81 23.45
CA ASP A 461 10.59 -14.88 24.74
C ASP A 461 9.18 -15.40 24.56
N MET A 462 8.80 -16.47 25.27
CA MET A 462 7.49 -17.11 25.10
C MET A 462 6.31 -16.16 25.39
N ASN A 463 6.49 -15.17 26.26
CA ASN A 463 5.42 -14.28 26.71
C ASN A 463 5.41 -12.96 25.91
N GLU A 464 6.58 -12.37 25.67
CA GLU A 464 6.73 -11.05 25.05
C GLU A 464 6.91 -11.14 23.53
N PHE A 465 7.69 -12.12 23.05
CA PHE A 465 8.10 -12.20 21.64
C PHE A 465 8.45 -13.65 21.20
N PRO A 466 7.45 -14.49 20.87
CA PRO A 466 7.67 -15.87 20.43
C PRO A 466 8.15 -15.89 18.97
N ASN A 467 9.39 -15.45 18.75
CA ASN A 467 9.95 -15.23 17.42
C ASN A 467 10.65 -16.45 16.84
N ASP A 468 10.38 -16.70 15.58
CA ASP A 468 10.89 -17.83 14.82
C ASP A 468 11.88 -17.41 13.71
N TRP A 469 12.37 -16.16 13.71
CA TRP A 469 13.27 -15.64 12.68
C TRP A 469 14.65 -15.28 13.23
N CYS A 470 15.69 -15.63 12.48
CA CYS A 470 17.03 -15.10 12.73
C CYS A 470 17.15 -13.63 12.31
N MET A 471 17.80 -12.81 13.14
CA MET A 471 18.03 -11.40 12.83
C MET A 471 18.97 -11.16 11.64
N ILE A 472 19.90 -12.08 11.38
CA ILE A 472 20.96 -11.88 10.38
C ILE A 472 20.58 -12.47 9.02
N CYS A 473 20.31 -13.78 8.97
CA CYS A 473 20.03 -14.46 7.71
C CYS A 473 18.54 -14.54 7.39
N GLU A 474 17.67 -14.03 8.28
CA GLU A 474 16.22 -14.03 8.12
C GLU A 474 15.61 -15.42 7.88
N ARG A 475 16.35 -16.49 8.24
CA ARG A 475 15.85 -17.86 8.20
C ARG A 475 14.72 -18.00 9.23
N LYS A 476 13.56 -18.43 8.74
CA LYS A 476 12.43 -18.84 9.56
C LYS A 476 12.64 -20.27 10.06
N TYR A 477 12.31 -20.50 11.32
CA TYR A 477 12.29 -21.80 11.97
C TYR A 477 10.84 -22.21 12.23
N GLU A 478 10.56 -23.51 12.25
CA GLU A 478 9.26 -23.97 12.73
C GLU A 478 9.23 -23.96 14.26
N SER A 479 8.08 -23.71 14.88
CA SER A 479 7.95 -23.60 16.34
C SER A 479 8.55 -24.80 17.12
N PRO A 480 8.34 -26.08 16.71
CA PRO A 480 8.99 -27.22 17.36
C PRO A 480 10.53 -27.21 17.22
N SER A 481 11.04 -26.67 16.11
CA SER A 481 12.47 -26.54 15.87
C SER A 481 13.10 -25.50 16.81
N ILE A 482 12.42 -24.38 17.07
CA ILE A 482 12.86 -23.38 18.06
C ILE A 482 12.99 -24.01 19.44
N MET A 483 11.98 -24.77 19.90
CA MET A 483 12.03 -25.44 21.20
C MET A 483 13.18 -26.46 21.30
N THR A 484 13.46 -27.15 20.20
CA THR A 484 14.61 -28.08 20.12
C THR A 484 15.94 -27.32 20.26
N LEU A 485 16.06 -26.13 19.65
CA LEU A 485 17.24 -25.28 19.79
C LEU A 485 17.43 -24.78 21.22
N VAL A 486 16.35 -24.35 21.88
CA VAL A 486 16.36 -23.95 23.29
C VAL A 486 16.88 -25.10 24.16
N GLN A 487 16.33 -26.30 23.99
CA GLN A 487 16.77 -27.48 24.76
C GLN A 487 18.24 -27.83 24.51
N LYS A 488 18.72 -27.75 23.26
CA LYS A 488 20.11 -28.00 22.88
C LYS A 488 21.08 -26.99 23.51
N GLN A 489 20.72 -25.71 23.50
CA GLN A 489 21.51 -24.67 24.17
C GLN A 489 21.53 -24.85 25.68
N PHE A 490 20.39 -25.18 26.30
CA PHE A 490 20.32 -25.41 27.75
C PHE A 490 21.21 -26.59 28.17
N LYS A 491 21.19 -27.69 27.42
CA LYS A 491 22.11 -28.83 27.63
C LYS A 491 23.58 -28.43 27.51
N THR A 492 23.92 -27.61 26.52
CA THR A 492 25.29 -27.11 26.32
C THR A 492 25.73 -26.26 27.50
N LEU A 493 24.86 -25.35 27.97
CA LEU A 493 25.13 -24.51 29.14
C LEU A 493 25.32 -25.34 30.41
N GLN A 494 24.45 -26.35 30.64
CA GLN A 494 24.60 -27.27 31.77
C GLN A 494 25.94 -28.03 31.73
N GLN A 495 26.37 -28.50 30.56
CA GLN A 495 27.66 -29.15 30.38
C GLN A 495 28.82 -28.19 30.67
N SER A 496 28.76 -26.95 30.17
CA SER A 496 29.78 -25.93 30.43
C SER A 496 29.87 -25.58 31.92
N ILE A 497 28.73 -25.42 32.61
CA ILE A 497 28.70 -25.15 34.06
C ILE A 497 29.32 -26.32 34.83
N ARG A 498 28.99 -27.56 34.48
CA ARG A 498 29.58 -28.76 35.10
C ARG A 498 31.10 -28.81 34.96
N LEU A 499 31.60 -28.54 33.75
CA LEU A 499 33.03 -28.44 33.46
C LEU A 499 33.73 -27.33 34.27
N ILE A 500 33.12 -26.15 34.37
CA ILE A 500 33.66 -25.02 35.14
C ILE A 500 33.64 -25.31 36.65
N ALA A 501 32.59 -25.98 37.13
CA ALA A 501 32.44 -26.33 38.54
C ALA A 501 33.30 -27.55 38.97
N GLY A 502 34.04 -28.17 38.05
CA GLY A 502 34.83 -29.37 38.34
C GLY A 502 33.98 -30.61 38.63
N ILE A 503 32.69 -30.58 38.29
CA ILE A 503 31.75 -31.70 38.44
C ILE A 503 31.74 -32.42 37.08
N VAL A 504 32.66 -33.37 36.90
CA VAL A 504 32.72 -34.20 35.67
C VAL A 504 31.56 -35.18 35.64
#